data_AF-A0A2S8S3K8-F1
#
_entry.id   AF-A0A2S8S3K8-F1
#
_cell.length_a   1.000
_cell.length_b   1.000
_cell.length_c   1.000
_cell.angle_alpha   90.00
_cell.angle_beta   90.00
_cell.angle_gamma   90.00
#
_symmetry.space_group_name_H-M   'P 1'
#
loop_
_entity.id
_entity.type
_entity.pdbx_description
1 polymer ?
#
loop_
_entity_poly.entity_id
_entity_poly.type
_entity_poly.pdbx_seq_one_letter_code
_entity_poly.pdbx_strand_id
1 'polypeptide(L)'
;MSRFRLPARVAPSPAAEEPGLQNSAARLRSSREVQSRILAERRAPEKGGTDESVGTQLSSMPTVHFAEPEFAGKREGERHQPQSSASPAEFAGSGLAKPRKEKLVVLFRLPLATEKQLEQIPGAGDVTPAYMLRAFAKEARAELRRLLAEDDLAPHVDEARRIFDMAANDMAVGEAMTVYAQGSAIRAMHAALGDPWQIEPRATIVGAFLAAIASRLIEARRVR
;
A
#
# COMPACT_ATOMS: atom_id res chain seq x y z
N MET A 1 -66.75 19.84 -1.39
CA MET A 1 -66.12 20.95 -2.14
C MET A 1 -64.61 20.94 -1.87
N SER A 2 -63.83 20.37 -2.79
CA SER A 2 -62.38 20.21 -2.65
C SER A 2 -61.66 21.52 -3.02
N ARG A 3 -60.89 22.10 -2.09
CA ARG A 3 -60.05 23.28 -2.30
C ARG A 3 -58.57 22.86 -2.29
N PHE A 4 -58.13 22.18 -3.34
CA PHE A 4 -56.70 22.04 -3.62
C PHE A 4 -56.28 23.12 -4.62
N ARG A 5 -55.55 24.14 -4.14
CA ARG A 5 -54.85 25.09 -5.01
C ARG A 5 -53.47 24.52 -5.32
N LEU A 6 -53.20 24.25 -6.60
CA LEU A 6 -51.86 23.93 -7.09
C LEU A 6 -51.02 25.22 -7.14
N PRO A 7 -49.77 25.24 -6.65
CA PRO A 7 -48.87 26.38 -6.82
C PRO A 7 -48.36 26.48 -8.27
N ALA A 8 -48.06 27.70 -8.70
CA ALA A 8 -47.60 28.01 -10.05
C ALA A 8 -46.27 27.31 -10.39
N ARG A 9 -46.17 26.77 -11.61
CA ARG A 9 -44.94 26.16 -12.14
C ARG A 9 -43.84 27.22 -12.21
N VAL A 10 -42.85 27.10 -11.33
CA VAL A 10 -41.58 27.82 -11.44
C VAL A 10 -40.85 27.24 -12.64
N ALA A 11 -40.64 28.05 -13.68
CA ALA A 11 -39.76 27.66 -14.78
C ALA A 11 -38.33 27.45 -14.25
N PRO A 12 -37.59 26.43 -14.73
CA PRO A 12 -36.21 26.25 -14.31
C PRO A 12 -35.39 27.49 -14.70
N SER A 13 -34.68 28.07 -13.72
CA SER A 13 -33.69 29.12 -13.96
C SER A 13 -32.67 28.66 -15.01
N PRO A 14 -32.17 29.58 -15.87
CA PRO A 14 -31.13 29.25 -16.84
C PRO A 14 -29.88 28.80 -16.08
N ALA A 15 -29.36 27.63 -16.46
CA ALA A 15 -28.22 26.99 -15.86
C ALA A 15 -27.03 27.96 -15.78
N ALA A 16 -26.65 28.34 -14.56
CA ALA A 16 -25.30 28.82 -14.31
C ALA A 16 -24.38 27.63 -14.51
N GLU A 17 -23.60 27.65 -15.60
CA GLU A 17 -22.61 26.62 -15.90
C GLU A 17 -21.70 26.40 -14.69
N GLU A 18 -21.75 25.20 -14.12
CA GLU A 18 -20.88 24.86 -13.00
C GLU A 18 -19.41 25.00 -13.42
N PRO A 19 -18.55 25.67 -12.63
CA PRO A 19 -17.16 25.94 -12.98
C PRO A 19 -16.33 24.66 -13.25
N GLY A 20 -16.80 23.49 -12.83
CA GLY A 20 -16.19 22.19 -13.15
C GLY A 20 -16.32 21.78 -14.62
N LEU A 21 -17.36 22.23 -15.33
CA LEU A 21 -17.58 21.88 -16.74
C LEU A 21 -16.60 22.59 -17.67
N GLN A 22 -16.21 23.82 -17.33
CA GLN A 22 -15.19 24.56 -18.08
C GLN A 22 -13.80 23.92 -17.91
N ASN A 23 -13.46 23.44 -16.71
CA ASN A 23 -12.22 22.70 -16.47
C ASN A 23 -12.20 21.37 -17.23
N SER A 24 -13.33 20.66 -17.28
CA SER A 24 -13.50 19.42 -18.04
C SER A 24 -13.35 19.65 -19.55
N ALA A 25 -14.00 20.68 -20.09
CA ALA A 25 -13.90 21.02 -21.51
C ALA A 25 -12.47 21.46 -21.89
N ALA A 26 -11.79 22.23 -21.03
CA ALA A 26 -10.41 22.63 -21.24
C ALA A 26 -9.45 21.43 -21.26
N ARG A 27 -9.62 20.48 -20.33
CA ARG A 27 -8.82 19.23 -20.30
C ARG A 27 -9.03 18.38 -21.55
N LEU A 28 -10.26 18.29 -22.05
CA LEU A 28 -10.57 17.55 -23.29
C LEU A 28 -9.95 18.22 -24.52
N ARG A 29 -9.98 19.56 -24.60
CA ARG A 29 -9.32 20.31 -25.69
C ARG A 29 -7.80 20.13 -25.65
N SER A 30 -7.19 20.25 -24.47
CA SER A 30 -5.75 20.03 -24.28
C SER A 30 -5.32 18.60 -24.65
N SER A 31 -6.09 17.59 -24.25
CA SER A 31 -5.80 16.20 -24.62
C SER A 31 -5.90 15.96 -26.13
N ARG A 32 -6.91 16.54 -26.79
CA ARG A 32 -7.10 16.42 -28.24
C ARG A 32 -5.99 17.14 -29.01
N GLU A 33 -5.55 18.31 -28.54
CA GLU A 33 -4.42 19.05 -29.13
C GLU A 33 -3.12 18.26 -29.00
N VAL A 34 -2.82 17.69 -27.82
CA VAL A 34 -1.65 16.84 -27.60
C VAL A 34 -1.68 15.60 -28.50
N GLN A 35 -2.81 14.91 -28.61
CA GLN A 35 -2.95 13.77 -29.51
C GLN A 35 -2.79 14.17 -30.99
N SER A 36 -3.32 15.33 -31.38
CA SER A 36 -3.16 15.84 -32.74
C SER A 36 -1.71 16.19 -33.07
N ARG A 37 -0.96 16.73 -32.10
CA ARG A 37 0.48 17.01 -32.24
C ARG A 37 1.29 15.73 -32.40
N ILE A 38 1.03 14.71 -31.58
CA ILE A 38 1.70 13.41 -31.68
C ILE A 38 1.42 12.75 -33.05
N LEU A 39 0.19 12.85 -33.55
CA LEU A 39 -0.16 12.34 -34.88
C LEU A 39 0.47 13.16 -36.01
N ALA A 40 0.61 14.48 -35.84
CA ALA A 40 1.28 15.35 -36.80
C ALA A 40 2.80 15.08 -36.85
N GLU A 41 3.45 14.91 -35.69
CA GLU A 41 4.86 14.51 -35.59
C GLU A 41 5.11 13.15 -36.25
N ARG A 42 4.16 12.20 -36.15
CA ARG A 42 4.24 10.91 -36.85
C ARG A 42 3.92 10.96 -38.35
N ARG A 43 3.19 11.98 -38.81
CA ARG A 43 2.88 12.20 -40.24
C ARG A 43 3.90 13.07 -40.96
N ALA A 44 4.75 13.80 -40.23
CA ALA A 44 5.88 14.46 -40.83
C ALA A 44 6.85 13.37 -41.31
N PRO A 45 7.13 13.27 -42.64
CA PRO A 45 8.27 12.50 -43.07
C PRO A 45 9.52 13.17 -42.50
N GLU A 46 10.43 12.40 -41.92
CA GLU A 46 11.79 12.88 -41.72
C GLU A 46 12.29 13.37 -43.08
N LYS A 47 12.47 14.69 -43.20
CA LYS A 47 13.29 15.24 -44.27
C LYS A 47 14.70 14.75 -43.98
N GLY A 48 15.11 13.71 -44.71
CA GLY A 48 16.50 13.27 -44.83
C GLY A 48 17.44 14.45 -45.13
N GLY A 49 18.73 14.38 -44.85
CA GLY A 49 19.63 13.24 -45.01
C GLY A 49 20.58 13.55 -46.17
N THR A 50 21.81 13.03 -46.08
CA THR A 50 22.91 13.02 -47.07
C THR A 50 23.93 14.18 -46.97
N ASP A 51 25.09 13.91 -46.37
CA ASP A 51 26.27 13.58 -47.20
C ASP A 51 27.25 12.67 -46.43
N GLU A 52 27.63 11.58 -47.08
CA GLU A 52 28.68 10.66 -46.62
C GLU A 52 30.06 11.24 -46.91
N SER A 53 31.00 11.14 -45.96
CA SER A 53 32.42 10.97 -46.29
C SER A 53 33.17 10.30 -45.14
N VAL A 54 33.42 9.02 -45.37
CA VAL A 54 34.54 8.18 -44.93
C VAL A 54 35.63 8.86 -44.08
N GLY A 55 35.84 8.28 -42.90
CA GLY A 55 37.19 8.00 -42.39
C GLY A 55 37.81 9.01 -41.44
N THR A 56 38.21 8.49 -40.27
CA THR A 56 39.42 8.84 -39.51
C THR A 56 39.19 9.59 -38.19
N GLN A 57 39.65 8.93 -37.12
CA GLN A 57 40.21 9.49 -35.88
C GLN A 57 39.27 10.03 -34.78
N LEU A 58 39.22 9.21 -33.73
CA LEU A 58 39.26 9.53 -32.30
C LEU A 58 39.59 10.98 -31.92
N SER A 59 38.90 11.42 -30.86
CA SER A 59 39.30 12.48 -29.92
C SER A 59 39.02 13.92 -30.33
N SER A 60 37.97 14.51 -29.74
CA SER A 60 38.11 15.57 -28.73
C SER A 60 36.75 16.20 -28.41
N MET A 61 36.52 16.47 -27.13
CA MET A 61 35.39 17.25 -26.61
C MET A 61 35.47 18.71 -27.07
N PRO A 62 34.32 19.40 -27.21
CA PRO A 62 34.28 20.83 -26.97
C PRO A 62 33.26 21.21 -25.90
N THR A 63 33.81 21.91 -24.90
CA THR A 63 33.22 22.87 -23.98
C THR A 63 31.98 23.57 -24.51
N VAL A 64 30.85 23.44 -23.79
CA VAL A 64 29.64 24.24 -23.99
C VAL A 64 29.76 25.53 -23.19
N HIS A 65 29.85 26.65 -23.90
CA HIS A 65 29.65 27.99 -23.34
C HIS A 65 28.14 28.23 -23.14
N PHE A 66 27.73 28.49 -21.90
CA PHE A 66 26.44 29.08 -21.58
C PHE A 66 26.65 30.57 -21.28
N ALA A 67 25.93 31.43 -22.00
CA ALA A 67 25.71 32.82 -21.64
C ALA A 67 24.20 33.10 -21.68
N GLU A 68 23.72 33.76 -20.63
CA GLU A 68 22.34 34.20 -20.39
C GLU A 68 21.85 35.25 -21.41
N PRO A 69 20.55 35.55 -21.42
CA PRO A 69 20.18 36.87 -20.93
C PRO A 69 18.97 36.90 -19.96
N GLU A 70 19.06 37.90 -19.09
CA GLU A 70 18.15 38.34 -18.01
C GLU A 70 16.75 38.75 -18.49
N PHE A 71 15.76 38.74 -17.56
CA PHE A 71 14.87 39.90 -17.36
C PHE A 71 14.25 39.92 -15.95
N ALA A 72 14.37 41.09 -15.31
CA ALA A 72 13.92 41.42 -13.96
C ALA A 72 12.42 41.79 -13.89
N GLY A 73 11.78 41.54 -12.73
CA GLY A 73 10.46 42.08 -12.42
C GLY A 73 9.88 41.60 -11.08
N LYS A 74 10.05 42.42 -10.03
CA LYS A 74 9.51 42.22 -8.67
C LYS A 74 7.97 42.31 -8.63
N ARG A 75 7.32 41.52 -7.75
CA ARG A 75 6.26 41.98 -6.81
C ARG A 75 5.87 40.89 -5.81
N GLU A 76 6.09 41.20 -4.53
CA GLU A 76 5.46 40.58 -3.35
C GLU A 76 3.94 40.82 -3.35
N GLY A 77 3.17 39.88 -2.82
CA GLY A 77 1.73 40.04 -2.63
C GLY A 77 0.97 38.75 -2.26
N GLU A 78 1.27 38.22 -1.07
CA GLU A 78 0.39 37.53 -0.12
C GLU A 78 -0.82 36.64 -0.55
N ARG A 79 -0.83 35.45 0.08
CA ARG A 79 -1.95 34.56 0.47
C ARG A 79 -2.57 33.67 -0.62
N HIS A 80 -2.20 32.39 -0.59
CA HIS A 80 -3.00 31.30 -0.01
C HIS A 80 -2.33 29.95 -0.32
N GLN A 81 -2.08 29.18 0.75
CA GLN A 81 -1.77 27.75 0.86
C GLN A 81 -1.80 26.91 -0.44
N PRO A 82 -0.72 26.14 -0.73
CA PRO A 82 -0.90 24.81 -1.27
C PRO A 82 -0.13 23.72 -0.51
N GLN A 83 -0.94 22.74 -0.13
CA GLN A 83 -0.71 21.30 0.01
C GLN A 83 0.71 20.74 -0.24
N SER A 84 1.14 19.97 0.77
CA SER A 84 2.12 18.89 0.78
C SER A 84 2.69 18.44 -0.56
N SER A 85 3.97 18.71 -0.74
CA SER A 85 4.89 17.87 -1.52
C SER A 85 6.06 17.52 -0.61
N ALA A 86 5.99 16.35 0.03
CA ALA A 86 7.09 15.84 0.83
C ALA A 86 8.10 15.15 -0.11
N SER A 87 9.20 15.86 -0.40
CA SER A 87 10.45 15.27 -0.86
C SER A 87 11.11 14.51 0.31
N PRO A 88 11.90 13.45 0.07
CA PRO A 88 12.55 12.71 1.14
C PRO A 88 13.72 13.55 1.68
N ALA A 89 13.57 14.07 2.89
CA ALA A 89 14.68 14.66 3.61
C ALA A 89 15.54 13.53 4.20
N GLU A 90 16.60 13.15 3.49
CA GLU A 90 17.80 12.63 4.13
C GLU A 90 18.42 13.77 4.94
N PHE A 91 18.06 13.86 6.22
CA PHE A 91 18.76 14.72 7.17
C PHE A 91 19.08 13.91 8.42
N ALA A 92 20.38 13.72 8.63
CA ALA A 92 20.96 13.18 9.84
C ALA A 92 20.50 14.02 11.05
N GLY A 93 19.86 13.34 12.00
CA GLY A 93 19.32 13.95 13.22
C GLY A 93 18.08 13.22 13.70
N SER A 94 18.22 11.94 14.08
CA SER A 94 17.10 11.23 14.69
C SER A 94 17.52 10.74 16.07
N GLY A 95 17.19 11.55 17.08
CA GLY A 95 17.11 11.07 18.44
C GLY A 95 16.09 9.94 18.48
N LEU A 96 16.58 8.70 18.57
CA LEU A 96 15.91 7.43 18.86
C LEU A 96 14.37 7.44 18.80
N ALA A 97 13.79 7.86 17.66
CA ALA A 97 12.35 7.91 17.51
C ALA A 97 11.86 6.47 17.43
N LYS A 98 11.10 6.02 18.43
CA LYS A 98 10.57 4.66 18.46
C LYS A 98 9.83 4.39 17.14
N PRO A 99 10.16 3.30 16.42
CA PRO A 99 9.51 2.99 15.15
C PRO A 99 7.99 2.91 15.34
N ARG A 100 7.26 3.64 14.50
CA ARG A 100 5.79 3.71 14.56
C ARG A 100 5.21 2.35 14.19
N LYS A 101 4.30 1.84 15.03
CA LYS A 101 3.57 0.60 14.75
C LYS A 101 2.39 0.88 13.81
N GLU A 102 2.17 -0.02 12.88
CA GLU A 102 1.04 -0.02 11.95
C GLU A 102 -0.14 -0.77 12.57
N LYS A 103 -1.36 -0.25 12.40
CA LYS A 103 -2.61 -0.87 12.86
C LYS A 103 -3.24 -1.61 11.70
N LEU A 104 -3.41 -2.92 11.84
CA LEU A 104 -4.01 -3.79 10.82
C LEU A 104 -5.21 -4.53 11.41
N VAL A 105 -6.23 -4.79 10.60
CA VAL A 105 -7.29 -5.74 10.95
C VAL A 105 -6.99 -7.04 10.22
N VAL A 106 -6.84 -8.12 10.97
CA VAL A 106 -6.45 -9.44 10.47
C VAL A 106 -7.53 -10.43 10.83
N LEU A 107 -7.93 -11.26 9.87
CA LEU A 107 -8.79 -12.41 10.13
C LEU A 107 -7.91 -13.53 10.68
N PHE A 108 -8.15 -13.95 11.92
CA PHE A 108 -7.39 -15.07 12.49
C PHE A 108 -7.78 -16.37 11.79
N ARG A 109 -6.79 -17.10 11.28
CA ARG A 109 -6.97 -18.40 10.65
C ARG A 109 -5.97 -19.36 11.27
N LEU A 110 -6.40 -20.59 11.55
CA LEU A 110 -5.53 -21.62 12.11
C LEU A 110 -5.75 -22.91 11.30
N PRO A 111 -4.70 -23.67 10.95
CA PRO A 111 -4.89 -24.97 10.31
C PRO A 111 -5.78 -25.89 11.14
N LEU A 112 -6.73 -26.58 10.49
CA LEU A 112 -7.63 -27.54 11.16
C LEU A 112 -6.85 -28.65 11.86
N ALA A 113 -5.71 -29.05 11.31
CA ALA A 113 -4.80 -30.01 11.93
C ALA A 113 -4.31 -29.54 13.31
N THR A 114 -4.09 -28.25 13.48
CA THR A 114 -3.66 -27.63 14.73
C THR A 114 -4.85 -27.37 15.66
N GLU A 115 -6.01 -26.98 15.12
CA GLU A 115 -7.24 -26.80 15.92
C GLU A 115 -7.63 -28.09 16.65
N LYS A 116 -7.53 -29.25 15.99
CA LYS A 116 -7.77 -30.56 16.60
C LYS A 116 -6.84 -30.87 17.78
N GLN A 117 -5.68 -30.20 17.86
CA GLN A 117 -4.75 -30.36 18.98
C GLN A 117 -5.20 -29.61 20.23
N LEU A 118 -6.16 -28.68 20.12
CA LEU A 118 -6.70 -27.96 21.27
C LEU A 118 -7.34 -28.90 22.28
N GLU A 119 -8.00 -29.97 21.81
CA GLU A 119 -8.61 -31.00 22.65
C GLU A 119 -7.58 -31.78 23.48
N GLN A 120 -6.32 -31.77 23.05
CA GLN A 120 -5.22 -32.48 23.72
C GLN A 120 -4.54 -31.61 24.79
N ILE A 121 -4.95 -30.36 24.96
CA ILE A 121 -4.40 -29.46 25.98
C ILE A 121 -4.99 -29.84 27.35
N PRO A 122 -4.16 -29.92 28.41
CA PRO A 122 -4.66 -30.13 29.77
C PRO A 122 -5.71 -29.08 30.16
N GLY A 123 -6.87 -29.52 30.63
CA GLY A 123 -8.00 -28.65 31.01
C GLY A 123 -8.89 -28.21 29.84
N ALA A 124 -8.70 -28.74 28.62
CA ALA A 124 -9.55 -28.44 27.47
C ALA A 124 -11.03 -28.84 27.69
N GLY A 125 -11.32 -29.84 28.53
CA GLY A 125 -12.69 -30.28 28.81
C GLY A 125 -13.57 -29.23 29.51
N ASP A 126 -12.97 -28.22 30.15
CA ASP A 126 -13.69 -27.20 30.91
C ASP A 126 -14.05 -25.96 30.06
N VAL A 127 -13.57 -25.91 28.81
CA VAL A 127 -13.56 -24.69 28.00
C VAL A 127 -13.93 -24.99 26.54
N THR A 128 -14.76 -24.14 25.92
CA THR A 128 -15.12 -24.32 24.51
C THR A 128 -13.89 -24.13 23.58
N PRO A 129 -13.77 -24.88 22.48
CA PRO A 129 -12.69 -24.70 21.50
C PRO A 129 -12.61 -23.27 20.94
N ALA A 130 -13.77 -22.63 20.70
CA ALA A 130 -13.84 -21.25 20.25
C ALA A 130 -13.21 -20.26 21.25
N TYR A 131 -13.40 -20.48 22.56
CA TYR A 131 -12.75 -19.68 23.59
C TYR A 131 -11.23 -19.90 23.58
N MET A 132 -10.78 -21.15 23.46
CA MET A 132 -9.35 -21.47 23.42
C MET A 132 -8.66 -20.81 22.21
N LEU A 133 -9.26 -20.91 21.02
CA LEU A 133 -8.78 -20.21 19.82
C LEU A 133 -8.65 -18.72 20.06
N ARG A 134 -9.65 -18.09 20.67
CA ARG A 134 -9.63 -16.67 20.99
C ARG A 134 -8.54 -16.32 22.01
N ALA A 135 -8.28 -17.18 22.99
CA ALA A 135 -7.22 -17.01 23.97
C ALA A 135 -5.83 -17.09 23.30
N PHE A 136 -5.59 -18.11 22.48
CA PHE A 136 -4.33 -18.27 21.74
C PHE A 136 -4.12 -17.13 20.73
N ALA A 137 -5.16 -16.69 20.04
CA ALA A 137 -5.05 -15.56 19.12
C ALA A 137 -4.67 -14.24 19.86
N LYS A 138 -5.15 -14.04 21.11
CA LYS A 138 -4.74 -12.91 21.95
C LYS A 138 -3.27 -13.00 22.38
N GLU A 139 -2.81 -14.19 22.74
CA GLU A 139 -1.42 -14.44 23.13
C GLU A 139 -0.47 -14.28 21.94
N ALA A 140 -0.81 -14.88 20.80
CA ALA A 140 -0.08 -14.74 19.55
C ALA A 140 0.01 -13.27 19.10
N ARG A 141 -1.07 -12.49 19.26
CA ARG A 141 -1.05 -11.04 19.01
C ARG A 141 -0.07 -10.30 19.92
N ALA A 142 0.08 -10.73 21.17
CA ALA A 142 1.02 -10.13 22.11
C ALA A 142 2.47 -10.42 21.70
N GLU A 143 2.77 -11.66 21.27
CA GLU A 143 4.09 -12.04 20.74
C GLU A 143 4.41 -11.33 19.44
N LEU A 144 3.47 -11.30 18.49
CA LEU A 144 3.62 -10.62 17.21
C LEU A 144 3.93 -9.12 17.37
N ARG A 145 3.38 -8.48 18.41
CA ARG A 145 3.65 -7.08 18.74
C ARG A 145 5.10 -6.85 19.22
N ARG A 146 5.78 -7.89 19.70
CA ARG A 146 7.17 -7.85 20.18
C ARG A 146 8.19 -8.05 19.07
N LEU A 147 7.83 -8.66 17.94
CA LEU A 147 8.75 -8.89 16.82
C LEU A 147 9.22 -7.54 16.25
N LEU A 148 10.53 -7.31 16.22
CA LEU A 148 11.15 -6.06 15.77
C LEU A 148 11.94 -6.26 14.48
N ALA A 149 12.62 -7.40 14.37
CA ALA A 149 13.60 -7.69 13.32
C ALA A 149 13.35 -9.05 12.65
N GLU A 150 14.11 -9.31 11.60
CA GLU A 150 14.08 -10.56 10.82
C GLU A 150 14.47 -11.78 11.67
N ASP A 151 15.44 -11.62 12.57
CA ASP A 151 15.89 -12.70 13.47
C ASP A 151 14.77 -13.21 14.39
N ASP A 152 13.86 -12.32 14.80
CA ASP A 152 12.70 -12.69 15.63
C ASP A 152 11.67 -13.53 14.84
N LEU A 153 11.69 -13.42 13.49
CA LEU A 153 10.76 -14.12 12.61
C LEU A 153 11.21 -15.54 12.28
N ALA A 154 12.53 -15.80 12.28
CA ALA A 154 13.13 -17.07 11.85
C ALA A 154 12.42 -18.32 12.42
N PRO A 155 12.04 -18.38 13.72
CA PRO A 155 11.35 -19.55 14.28
C PRO A 155 9.95 -19.82 13.72
N HIS A 156 9.37 -18.87 12.99
CA HIS A 156 8.01 -18.90 12.50
C HIS A 156 7.90 -18.95 10.97
N VAL A 157 9.00 -18.73 10.23
CA VAL A 157 8.97 -18.59 8.77
C VAL A 157 8.44 -19.83 8.08
N ASP A 158 8.97 -21.01 8.40
CA ASP A 158 8.59 -22.26 7.72
C ASP A 158 7.11 -22.59 7.92
N GLU A 159 6.62 -22.41 9.15
CA GLU A 159 5.22 -22.64 9.47
C GLU A 159 4.32 -21.56 8.86
N ALA A 160 4.72 -20.29 8.89
CA ALA A 160 3.98 -19.21 8.26
C ALA A 160 3.86 -19.43 6.74
N ARG A 161 4.92 -19.91 6.09
CA ARG A 161 4.90 -20.27 4.66
C ARG A 161 3.94 -21.42 4.38
N ARG A 162 4.01 -22.51 5.16
CA ARG A 162 3.05 -23.61 5.04
C ARG A 162 1.60 -23.17 5.19
N ILE A 163 1.33 -22.27 6.15
CA ILE A 163 -0.02 -21.75 6.39
C ILE A 163 -0.45 -20.79 5.28
N PHE A 164 0.47 -19.95 4.79
CA PHE A 164 0.19 -19.01 3.71
C PHE A 164 -0.23 -19.72 2.42
N ASP A 165 0.44 -20.83 2.09
CA ASP A 165 0.13 -21.65 0.91
C ASP A 165 -1.08 -22.58 1.10
N MET A 166 -1.68 -22.63 2.30
CA MET A 166 -2.75 -23.55 2.64
C MET A 166 -4.10 -23.12 2.04
N ALA A 167 -4.88 -24.10 1.59
CA ALA A 167 -6.23 -23.86 1.09
C ALA A 167 -7.17 -23.40 2.22
N ALA A 168 -8.09 -22.48 1.89
CA ALA A 168 -9.03 -21.93 2.86
C ALA A 168 -9.93 -23.01 3.52
N ASN A 169 -10.21 -24.10 2.83
CA ASN A 169 -11.02 -25.22 3.35
C ASN A 169 -10.31 -26.00 4.48
N ASP A 170 -8.99 -25.91 4.55
CA ASP A 170 -8.17 -26.59 5.56
C ASP A 170 -7.87 -25.69 6.77
N MET A 171 -8.53 -24.53 6.86
CA MET A 171 -8.34 -23.56 7.92
C MET A 171 -9.61 -23.32 8.74
N ALA A 172 -9.46 -23.39 10.06
CA ALA A 172 -10.40 -22.83 11.01
C ALA A 172 -10.36 -21.31 10.95
N VAL A 173 -11.51 -20.67 10.82
CA VAL A 173 -11.62 -19.21 10.77
C VAL A 173 -12.12 -18.70 12.12
N GLY A 174 -11.30 -17.85 12.76
CA GLY A 174 -11.63 -17.17 14.00
C GLY A 174 -12.16 -15.74 13.78
N GLU A 175 -12.35 -15.02 14.89
CA GLU A 175 -12.77 -13.62 14.86
C GLU A 175 -11.70 -12.72 14.22
N ALA A 176 -12.15 -11.69 13.48
CA ALA A 176 -11.27 -10.62 13.03
C ALA A 176 -10.75 -9.82 14.23
N MET A 177 -9.47 -9.46 14.21
CA MET A 177 -8.84 -8.72 15.31
C MET A 177 -7.85 -7.66 14.84
N THR A 178 -7.70 -6.61 15.65
CA THR A 178 -6.75 -5.53 15.38
C THR A 178 -5.36 -5.89 15.88
N VAL A 179 -4.38 -5.93 14.99
CA VAL A 179 -2.98 -6.22 15.30
C VAL A 179 -2.13 -4.96 15.14
N TYR A 180 -1.06 -4.85 15.93
CA TYR A 180 -0.08 -3.78 15.81
C TYR A 180 1.30 -4.38 15.54
N ALA A 181 1.85 -4.14 14.37
CA ALA A 181 3.16 -4.65 13.95
C ALA A 181 4.07 -3.50 13.52
N GLN A 182 5.39 -3.69 13.59
CA GLN A 182 6.33 -2.71 13.06
C GLN A 182 6.41 -2.82 11.54
N GLY A 183 6.52 -1.68 10.84
CA GLY A 183 6.64 -1.69 9.38
C GLY A 183 7.90 -2.42 8.89
N SER A 184 8.99 -2.41 9.66
CA SER A 184 10.19 -3.23 9.40
C SER A 184 9.87 -4.73 9.45
N ALA A 185 9.21 -5.18 10.52
CA ALA A 185 8.79 -6.57 10.68
C ALA A 185 7.83 -7.00 9.57
N ILE A 186 6.87 -6.15 9.17
CA ILE A 186 5.94 -6.46 8.07
C ILE A 186 6.73 -6.66 6.75
N ARG A 187 7.69 -5.80 6.43
CA ARG A 187 8.53 -5.98 5.23
C ARG A 187 9.36 -7.25 5.29
N ALA A 188 9.92 -7.59 6.45
CA ALA A 188 10.64 -8.83 6.64
C ALA A 188 9.74 -10.07 6.49
N MET A 189 8.49 -10.00 7.00
CA MET A 189 7.49 -11.06 6.80
C MET A 189 7.16 -11.28 5.31
N HIS A 190 7.01 -10.19 4.54
CA HIS A 190 6.81 -10.26 3.10
C HIS A 190 7.99 -10.94 2.39
N ALA A 191 9.22 -10.50 2.68
CA ALA A 191 10.42 -11.12 2.13
C ALA A 191 10.53 -12.62 2.49
N ALA A 192 10.25 -12.97 3.76
CA ALA A 192 10.30 -14.34 4.26
C ALA A 192 9.27 -15.27 3.60
N LEU A 193 8.14 -14.74 3.12
CA LEU A 193 7.13 -15.50 2.38
C LEU A 193 7.36 -15.47 0.85
N GLY A 194 8.45 -14.86 0.38
CA GLY A 194 8.76 -14.78 -1.06
C GLY A 194 8.00 -13.70 -1.82
N ASP A 195 7.46 -12.69 -1.12
CA ASP A 195 6.81 -11.51 -1.70
C ASP A 195 7.64 -10.23 -1.47
N PRO A 196 8.84 -10.11 -2.07
CA PRO A 196 9.71 -8.95 -1.84
C PRO A 196 9.10 -7.63 -2.35
N TRP A 197 8.16 -7.72 -3.30
CA TRP A 197 7.49 -6.57 -3.90
C TRP A 197 6.25 -6.11 -3.13
N GLN A 198 5.90 -6.79 -2.04
CA GLN A 198 4.74 -6.48 -1.18
C GLN A 198 3.43 -6.43 -1.98
N ILE A 199 3.26 -7.37 -2.91
CA ILE A 199 2.05 -7.52 -3.74
C ILE A 199 0.88 -8.00 -2.87
N GLU A 200 1.15 -8.91 -1.95
CA GLU A 200 0.13 -9.49 -1.10
C GLU A 200 -0.42 -8.49 -0.07
N PRO A 201 -1.68 -8.61 0.35
CA PRO A 201 -2.20 -7.75 1.40
C PRO A 201 -1.43 -7.95 2.71
N ARG A 202 -0.97 -6.86 3.33
CA ARG A 202 -0.26 -6.88 4.63
C ARG A 202 -1.00 -7.71 5.69
N ALA A 203 -2.33 -7.62 5.71
CA ALA A 203 -3.15 -8.37 6.65
C ALA A 203 -3.05 -9.90 6.43
N THR A 204 -2.92 -10.36 5.18
CA THR A 204 -2.74 -11.78 4.85
C THR A 204 -1.39 -12.27 5.35
N ILE A 205 -0.31 -11.54 5.04
CA ILE A 205 1.05 -11.85 5.46
C ILE A 205 1.16 -11.89 6.99
N VAL A 206 0.70 -10.84 7.66
CA VAL A 206 0.69 -10.76 9.12
C VAL A 206 -0.22 -11.83 9.74
N GLY A 207 -1.30 -12.21 9.06
CA GLY A 207 -2.19 -13.30 9.46
C GLY A 207 -1.51 -14.67 9.46
N ALA A 208 -0.69 -14.97 8.44
CA ALA A 208 0.07 -16.22 8.37
C ALA A 208 1.07 -16.34 9.54
N PHE A 209 1.79 -15.26 9.85
CA PHE A 209 2.69 -15.24 11.01
C PHE A 209 1.94 -15.32 12.34
N LEU A 210 0.80 -14.64 12.47
CA LEU A 210 -0.05 -14.74 13.66
C LEU A 210 -0.51 -16.19 13.91
N ALA A 211 -0.91 -16.88 12.84
CA ALA A 211 -1.29 -18.29 12.87
C ALA A 211 -0.12 -19.20 13.25
N ALA A 212 1.06 -18.99 12.65
CA ALA A 212 2.27 -19.76 12.95
C ALA A 212 2.71 -19.60 14.42
N ILE A 213 2.62 -18.39 14.97
CA ILE A 213 2.89 -18.14 16.39
C ILE A 213 1.87 -18.89 17.25
N ALA A 214 0.58 -18.81 16.91
CA ALA A 214 -0.47 -19.52 17.64
C ALA A 214 -0.27 -21.05 17.59
N SER A 215 0.07 -21.63 16.44
CA SER A 215 0.38 -23.05 16.30
C SER A 215 1.49 -23.48 17.27
N ARG A 216 2.57 -22.71 17.33
CA ARG A 216 3.70 -22.98 18.24
C ARG A 216 3.30 -22.86 19.72
N LEU A 217 2.47 -21.87 20.07
CA LEU A 217 1.96 -21.72 21.44
C LEU A 217 1.08 -22.90 21.86
N ILE A 218 0.22 -23.37 20.96
CA ILE A 218 -0.63 -24.55 21.16
C ILE A 218 0.24 -25.78 21.40
N GLU A 219 1.24 -26.00 20.53
CA GLU A 219 2.18 -27.11 20.67
C GLU A 219 2.94 -27.05 22.00
N ALA A 220 3.47 -25.89 22.37
CA ALA A 220 4.17 -25.70 23.64
C ALA A 220 3.26 -25.94 24.86
N ARG A 221 1.96 -25.66 24.76
CA ARG A 221 0.99 -25.92 25.84
C ARG A 221 0.60 -27.39 25.93
N ARG A 222 0.61 -28.12 24.81
CA ARG A 222 0.32 -29.56 24.74
C ARG A 222 1.38 -30.41 25.45
N VAL A 223 2.64 -29.96 25.42
CA VAL A 223 3.79 -30.69 25.98
C VAL A 223 3.99 -30.41 27.49
N ARG A 224 3.24 -29.47 28.08
CA ARG A 224 3.27 -29.18 29.52
C ARG A 224 2.28 -30.04 30.29
#